data_AF-N8Z2X5-F1
#
_entry.id   AF-N8Z2X5-F1
#
_cell.length_a   1.000
_cell.length_b   1.000
_cell.length_c   1.000
_cell.angle_alpha   90.00
_cell.angle_beta   90.00
_cell.angle_gamma   90.00
#
_symmetry.space_group_name_H-M   'P 1'
#
loop_
_entity.id
_entity.type
_entity.pdbx_description
1 polymer ?
#
loop_
_entity_poly.entity_id
_entity_poly.type
_entity_poly.pdbx_seq_one_letter_code
_entity_poly.pdbx_strand_id
1 'polypeptide(L)' 'MENGNSDILSIDELKQLEIKNLQRAVQHCEGKIFGEDGAAKLLAINPTTLISKLKKLGIRY' A
#
# COMPACT_ATOMS: atom_id res chain seq x y z
N MET A 1 -29.79 -1.75 -9.57
CA MET A 1 -29.30 -0.52 -10.22
C MET A 1 -27.83 -0.44 -9.90
N GLU A 2 -26.96 -0.87 -10.81
CA GLU A 2 -25.51 -0.78 -10.61
C GLU A 2 -25.03 0.42 -11.43
N ASN A 3 -24.74 1.52 -10.73
CA ASN A 3 -24.41 2.80 -11.34
C ASN A 3 -23.05 2.72 -12.03
N GLY A 4 -23.05 2.61 -13.35
CA GLY A 4 -21.87 2.59 -14.21
C GLY A 4 -21.12 3.93 -14.33
N ASN A 5 -20.97 4.69 -13.24
CA ASN A 5 -20.11 5.89 -13.19
C ASN A 5 -19.63 6.26 -11.76
N SER A 6 -19.52 5.29 -10.84
CA SER A 6 -19.21 5.54 -9.43
C SER A 6 -17.74 5.31 -9.02
N ASP A 7 -16.90 4.80 -9.92
CA ASP A 7 -15.57 4.26 -9.56
C ASP A 7 -14.40 4.86 -10.34
N ILE A 8 -14.61 5.96 -11.07
CA ILE A 8 -13.49 6.67 -11.70
C ILE A 8 -12.81 7.53 -10.64
N LEU A 9 -11.86 6.91 -9.94
CA LEU A 9 -10.99 7.60 -9.01
C LEU A 9 -10.08 8.57 -9.74
N SER A 10 -9.96 9.77 -9.20
CA SER A 10 -8.93 10.72 -9.65
C SER A 10 -7.53 10.16 -9.34
N ILE A 11 -6.51 10.65 -10.06
CA ILE A 11 -5.11 10.26 -9.83
C ILE A 11 -4.70 10.48 -8.36
N ASP A 12 -5.19 11.55 -7.74
CA ASP A 12 -4.95 11.79 -6.31
C ASP A 12 -5.61 10.73 -5.42
N GLU A 13 -6.87 10.36 -5.70
CA GLU A 13 -7.56 9.33 -4.92
C GLU A 13 -6.92 7.96 -5.05
N LEU A 14 -6.50 7.57 -6.26
CA LEU A 14 -5.73 6.35 -6.47
C LEU A 14 -4.44 6.34 -5.64
N LYS A 15 -3.76 7.48 -5.57
CA LYS A 15 -2.56 7.64 -4.76
C LYS A 15 -2.87 7.54 -3.26
N GLN A 16 -3.94 8.18 -2.78
CA GLN A 16 -4.37 8.06 -1.38
C GLN A 16 -4.76 6.63 -1.02
N LEU A 17 -5.44 5.93 -1.93
CA LEU A 17 -5.79 4.53 -1.76
C LEU A 17 -4.55 3.66 -1.70
N GLU A 18 -3.57 3.87 -2.60
CA GLU A 18 -2.27 3.19 -2.57
C GLU A 18 -1.59 3.41 -1.21
N ILE A 19 -1.45 4.67 -0.76
CA ILE A 19 -0.84 5.03 0.52
C ILE A 19 -1.51 4.30 1.69
N LYS A 20 -2.85 4.36 1.77
CA LYS A 20 -3.62 3.69 2.81
C LYS A 20 -3.46 2.17 2.76
N ASN A 21 -3.37 1.60 1.56
CA ASN A 21 -3.18 0.16 1.39
C ASN A 21 -1.78 -0.28 1.87
N LEU A 22 -0.74 0.49 1.52
CA LEU A 22 0.63 0.25 2.01
C LEU A 22 0.69 0.31 3.54
N GLN A 23 0.08 1.33 4.15
CA GLN A 23 0.00 1.46 5.60
C GLN A 23 -0.69 0.26 6.25
N ARG A 24 -1.84 -0.16 5.72
CA ARG A 24 -2.57 -1.32 6.24
C ARG A 24 -1.77 -2.61 6.17
N ALA A 25 -1.10 -2.87 5.04
CA ALA A 25 -0.27 -4.06 4.89
C ALA A 25 0.88 -4.07 5.89
N VAL A 26 1.56 -2.93 6.06
CA VAL A 26 2.61 -2.74 7.06
C VAL A 26 2.10 -3.00 8.47
N GLN A 27 0.99 -2.37 8.86
CA GLN A 27 0.40 -2.54 10.18
C GLN A 27 -0.06 -3.97 10.45
N HIS A 28 -0.63 -4.63 9.43
CA HIS A 28 -1.05 -6.03 9.51
C HIS A 28 0.14 -6.96 9.76
N CYS A 29 1.29 -6.65 9.15
CA CYS A 29 2.54 -7.37 9.34
C CYS A 29 3.36 -6.86 10.54
N GLU A 30 2.78 -6.06 11.44
CA GLU A 30 3.45 -5.51 12.63
C GLU A 30 4.73 -4.71 12.33
N GLY A 31 4.79 -4.04 11.18
CA GLY A 31 5.98 -3.31 10.72
C GLY A 31 6.99 -4.17 9.95
N LYS A 32 6.76 -5.48 9.80
CA LYS A 32 7.66 -6.36 9.06
C LYS A 32 7.54 -6.11 7.57
N ILE A 33 8.64 -5.70 6.94
CA ILE A 33 8.70 -5.49 5.49
C ILE A 33 9.20 -6.73 4.74
N PHE A 34 10.13 -7.47 5.34
CA PHE A 34 10.78 -8.64 4.77
C PHE A 34 10.25 -9.94 5.37
N GLY A 35 10.51 -11.05 4.67
CA GLY A 35 10.12 -12.39 5.11
C GLY A 35 8.82 -12.88 4.48
N GLU A 36 8.45 -14.13 4.79
CA GLU A 36 7.21 -14.75 4.31
C GLU A 36 5.97 -14.06 4.87
N ASP A 37 6.04 -13.54 6.10
CA ASP A 37 5.00 -12.75 6.76
C ASP A 37 5.16 -11.23 6.56
N GLY A 38 6.05 -10.81 5.66
CA GLY A 38 6.33 -9.39 5.42
C GLY A 38 5.27 -8.68 4.58
N ALA A 39 5.05 -7.39 4.82
CA ALA A 39 4.11 -6.56 4.07
C ALA A 39 4.42 -6.54 2.57
N ALA A 40 5.69 -6.65 2.17
CA ALA A 40 6.07 -6.74 0.77
C ALA A 40 5.57 -8.02 0.09
N LYS A 41 5.61 -9.15 0.82
CA LYS A 41 5.08 -10.43 0.34
C LYS A 41 3.56 -10.37 0.21
N LEU A 42 2.88 -9.81 1.22
CA LEU A 42 1.42 -9.61 1.20
C LEU A 42 0.97 -8.73 0.04
N LEU A 43 1.73 -7.66 -0.25
CA LEU A 43 1.49 -6.76 -1.37
C LEU A 43 2.02 -7.27 -2.71
N ALA A 44 2.65 -8.45 -2.74
CA ALA A 44 3.28 -9.05 -3.92
C ALA A 44 4.28 -8.10 -4.65
N ILE A 45 5.00 -7.27 -3.90
CA ILE A 45 6.04 -6.37 -4.44
C ILE A 45 7.40 -6.66 -3.80
N ASN A 46 8.46 -6.18 -4.46
CA ASN A 46 9.79 -6.28 -3.88
C ASN A 46 9.90 -5.47 -2.58
N PRO A 47 10.53 -6.02 -1.51
CA PRO A 47 10.70 -5.33 -0.24
C PRO A 47 11.40 -3.97 -0.37
N THR A 48 12.44 -3.89 -1.20
CA THR A 48 13.19 -2.66 -1.48
C THR A 48 12.32 -1.59 -2.16
N THR A 49 11.39 -2.00 -3.03
CA THR A 49 10.38 -1.11 -3.63
C THR A 49 9.41 -0.59 -2.58
N LEU A 50 8.93 -1.46 -1.69
CA LEU A 50 8.05 -1.07 -0.59
C LEU A 50 8.74 -0.03 0.31
N ILE A 51 9.97 -0.27 0.73
CA ILE A 51 10.76 0.67 1.55
C ILE A 51 10.92 2.01 0.86
N SER A 52 11.26 2.01 -0.43
CA SER A 52 11.45 3.24 -1.19
C SER A 52 10.15 4.05 -1.28
N LYS A 53 9.01 3.37 -1.49
CA LYS A 53 7.67 4.00 -1.44
C LYS A 53 7.36 4.55 -0.05
N LEU A 54 7.54 3.78 1.01
CA LEU A 54 7.27 4.20 2.39
C LEU A 54 8.13 5.42 2.79
N LYS A 55 9.42 5.42 2.45
CA LYS A 55 10.31 6.58 2.66
C LYS A 55 9.84 7.81 1.92
N LYS A 56 9.49 7.67 0.63
CA LYS A 56 8.99 8.79 -0.19
C LYS A 56 7.67 9.37 0.35
N LEU A 57 6.85 8.52 0.97
CA LEU A 57 5.57 8.88 1.56
C LEU A 57 5.68 9.33 3.03
N GLY A 58 6.87 9.24 3.65
CA GLY A 58 7.07 9.58 5.06
C GLY A 58 6.38 8.63 6.04
N ILE A 59 6.06 7.40 5.62
CA ILE A 59 5.36 6.41 6.45
C ILE A 59 6.39 5.65 7.29
N ARG A 60 6.18 5.62 8.61
CA ARG A 60 6.93 4.77 9.54
C ARG A 60 6.30 3.39 9.63
N TYR A 61 7.15 2.39 9.71
CA TYR A 61 6.85 0.97 9.84
C TYR A 61 7.78 0.35 10.87
#